data_AF-A0A7X8A9I8-F1
#
_entry.id   AF-A0A7X8A9I8-F1
#
_cell.length_a   1.000
_cell.length_b   1.000
_cell.length_c   1.000
_cell.angle_alpha   90.00
_cell.angle_beta   90.00
_cell.angle_gamma   90.00
#
_symmetry.space_group_name_H-M   'P 1'
#
loop_
_entity.id
_entity.type
_entity.pdbx_description
1 polymer ?
#
loop_
_entity_poly.entity_id
_entity_poly.type
_entity_poly.pdbx_seq_one_letter_code
_entity_poly.pdbx_strand_id
1 'polypeptide(L)'
;MGYRELTLKLPTDYTEEQLRRRIGKELKIRNFSCTISSKSLDARKKNAIHWLLRVGVVSDELAGGEPERAPELVIPRISGTRRAVVVGSGPAGIFAALVLQQAGISVTLIERGTEVTKRAEGIRAFEATGVFNPASNYAFGEGGAGTFSDGKLTSRSKHITREKEFMLNAYIKAGAPEEIRYLAHPHLGSDNLRVMVKNLRQMLLDLGGTIHFETMLLDLSADNGSVAAAITSAGPMTADFFVIAPGHSAHETYRMLIGKGVAFRTKSFAIGCRVEHPQELINLAQWGCRRLPGVKAAEYRLTSPGDGRLPVYTFCMCPGGVVVPAAAYEETNIVNGMSRYRRNGVFANAACVAGINLNSLLGRELDPLEALEWLGALEESFYTATAGYRAPFCTVRDFLDKTMPSGIPDSSYPLGLKPAPLWNMLPAPVATAIAAGLRDFTRTIKGFETGTLLGLESKTSSPIQVLREPDGRCTGFDNLYVVGEGSGYAGGIISSGSDGIRAAMHILARC
;
A
#
# COMPACT_ATOMS: atom_id res chain seq x y z
N MET A 1 -20.77 7.10 35.71
CA MET A 1 -19.45 6.62 35.26
C MET A 1 -18.50 7.77 34.93
N GLY A 2 -17.38 7.87 35.64
CA GLY A 2 -16.26 8.74 35.26
C GLY A 2 -15.26 8.05 34.35
N TYR A 3 -14.32 8.83 33.82
CA TYR A 3 -13.30 8.41 32.86
C TYR A 3 -11.89 8.82 33.29
N ARG A 4 -10.91 7.94 33.06
CA ARG A 4 -9.48 8.23 33.21
C ARG A 4 -8.70 7.58 32.08
N GLU A 5 -7.65 8.25 31.61
CA GLU A 5 -6.66 7.64 30.72
C GLU A 5 -5.40 7.28 31.52
N LEU A 6 -4.87 6.08 31.29
CA LEU A 6 -3.63 5.59 31.89
C LEU A 6 -2.60 5.32 30.80
N THR A 7 -1.33 5.55 31.11
CA THR A 7 -0.20 5.06 30.32
C THR A 7 0.50 3.93 31.06
N LEU A 8 0.44 2.72 30.51
CA LEU A 8 0.95 1.51 31.16
C LEU A 8 2.10 0.91 30.38
N LYS A 9 3.11 0.42 31.11
CA LYS A 9 4.19 -0.42 30.57
C LYS A 9 3.90 -1.87 30.95
N LEU A 10 3.81 -2.75 29.96
CA LEU A 10 3.50 -4.17 30.16
C LEU A 10 4.51 -5.06 29.44
N PRO A 11 4.84 -6.26 29.99
CA PRO A 11 5.62 -7.27 29.29
C PRO A 11 5.05 -7.60 27.92
N THR A 12 5.87 -8.10 26.99
CA THR A 12 5.41 -8.31 25.61
C THR A 12 4.35 -9.39 25.47
N ASP A 13 4.31 -10.35 26.39
CA ASP A 13 3.39 -11.48 26.51
C ASP A 13 2.33 -11.28 27.60
N TYR A 14 2.02 -10.02 27.97
CA TYR A 14 1.03 -9.76 29.00
C TYR A 14 -0.34 -10.37 28.68
N THR A 15 -1.05 -10.81 29.72
CA THR A 15 -2.43 -11.30 29.61
C THR A 15 -3.44 -10.19 29.89
N GLU A 16 -4.68 -10.36 29.43
CA GLU A 16 -5.77 -9.42 29.75
C GLU A 16 -5.96 -9.28 31.28
N GLU A 17 -5.84 -10.37 32.02
CA GLU A 17 -5.91 -10.36 33.49
C GLU A 17 -4.82 -9.47 34.11
N GLN A 18 -3.58 -9.55 33.60
CA GLN A 18 -2.49 -8.71 34.08
C GLN A 18 -2.74 -7.23 33.78
N LEU A 19 -3.29 -6.91 32.60
CA LEU A 19 -3.71 -5.54 32.26
C LEU A 19 -4.80 -5.05 33.22
N ARG A 20 -5.88 -5.82 33.42
CA ARG A 20 -6.98 -5.45 34.33
C ARG A 20 -6.49 -5.27 35.77
N ARG A 21 -5.66 -6.19 36.27
CA ARG A 21 -5.06 -6.09 37.61
C ARG A 21 -4.19 -4.84 37.75
N ARG A 22 -3.43 -4.48 36.71
CA ARG A 22 -2.61 -3.26 36.71
C ARG A 22 -3.50 -2.01 36.77
N ILE A 23 -4.54 -1.93 35.96
CA ILE A 23 -5.52 -0.81 35.96
C ILE A 23 -6.19 -0.67 37.33
N GLY A 24 -6.74 -1.76 37.86
CA GLY A 24 -7.45 -1.76 39.15
C GLY A 24 -6.54 -1.33 40.31
N LYS A 25 -5.27 -1.76 40.32
CA LYS A 25 -4.29 -1.32 41.33
C LYS A 25 -3.93 0.16 41.20
N GLU A 26 -3.77 0.66 39.98
CA GLU A 26 -3.34 2.04 39.72
C GLU A 26 -4.45 3.06 40.02
N LEU A 27 -5.71 2.72 39.69
CA LEU A 27 -6.87 3.57 39.93
C LEU A 27 -7.60 3.28 41.25
N LYS A 28 -7.23 2.19 41.96
CA LYS A 28 -7.90 1.71 43.19
C LYS A 28 -9.39 1.43 42.99
N ILE A 29 -9.74 0.82 41.86
CA ILE A 29 -11.12 0.46 41.48
C ILE A 29 -11.23 -1.04 41.21
N ARG A 30 -12.46 -1.58 41.26
CA ARG A 30 -12.72 -3.02 41.05
C ARG A 30 -13.51 -3.30 39.78
N ASN A 31 -14.53 -2.50 39.51
CA ASN A 31 -15.45 -2.69 38.39
C ASN A 31 -15.24 -1.59 37.36
N PHE A 32 -14.77 -1.95 36.18
CA PHE A 32 -14.52 -1.00 35.11
C PHE A 32 -14.59 -1.68 33.74
N SER A 33 -14.86 -0.87 32.72
CA SER A 33 -14.54 -1.20 31.34
C SER A 33 -13.29 -0.44 30.91
N CYS A 34 -12.53 -1.01 29.98
CA CYS A 34 -11.37 -0.33 29.43
C CYS A 34 -11.24 -0.54 27.94
N THR A 35 -10.68 0.47 27.27
CA THR A 35 -10.43 0.48 25.83
C THR A 35 -8.98 0.93 25.61
N ILE A 36 -8.24 0.18 24.79
CA ILE A 36 -6.89 0.58 24.41
C ILE A 36 -7.00 1.67 23.35
N SER A 37 -6.53 2.88 23.65
CA SER A 37 -6.46 3.99 22.71
C SER A 37 -5.17 3.96 21.88
N SER A 38 -4.08 3.39 22.43
CA SER A 38 -2.81 3.25 21.73
C SER A 38 -2.00 2.07 22.26
N LYS A 39 -1.30 1.35 21.38
CA LYS A 39 -0.34 0.29 21.73
C LYS A 39 0.89 0.39 20.82
N SER A 40 2.07 0.56 21.42
CA SER A 40 3.35 0.65 20.71
C SER A 40 4.43 -0.16 21.40
N LEU A 41 5.35 -0.75 20.64
CA LEU A 41 6.46 -1.54 21.19
C LEU A 41 7.64 -0.62 21.46
N ASP A 42 8.08 -0.52 22.71
CA ASP A 42 9.35 0.11 23.04
C ASP A 42 10.47 -0.94 22.97
N ALA A 43 11.18 -0.97 21.85
CA ALA A 43 12.30 -1.88 21.61
C ALA A 43 13.67 -1.17 21.61
N ARG A 44 13.78 0.03 22.20
CA ARG A 44 15.03 0.82 22.20
C ARG A 44 16.15 0.17 22.99
N LYS A 45 15.81 -0.62 24.02
CA LYS A 45 16.76 -1.38 24.85
C LYS A 45 16.42 -2.86 24.77
N LYS A 46 17.31 -3.67 24.19
CA LYS A 46 17.09 -5.11 23.94
C LYS A 46 16.77 -5.92 25.20
N ASN A 47 17.29 -5.52 26.35
CA ASN A 47 17.04 -6.18 27.64
C ASN A 47 15.79 -5.65 28.39
N ALA A 48 15.03 -4.72 27.81
CA ALA A 48 13.89 -4.09 28.46
C ALA A 48 12.76 -3.78 27.46
N ILE A 49 12.51 -4.71 26.52
CA ILE A 49 11.46 -4.57 25.52
C ILE A 49 10.09 -4.74 26.18
N HIS A 50 9.18 -3.80 25.96
CA HIS A 50 7.85 -3.80 26.56
C HIS A 50 6.83 -3.12 25.66
N TRP A 51 5.55 -3.42 25.88
CA TRP A 51 4.47 -2.65 25.28
C TRP A 51 4.20 -1.39 26.11
N LEU A 52 4.07 -0.25 25.42
CA LEU A 52 3.53 0.99 25.96
C LEU A 52 2.08 1.13 25.49
N LEU A 53 1.14 1.06 26.44
CA LEU A 53 -0.29 1.17 26.20
C LEU A 53 -0.81 2.50 26.73
N ARG A 54 -1.71 3.14 25.97
CA ARG A 54 -2.67 4.11 26.51
C ARG A 54 -4.03 3.45 26.58
N VAL A 55 -4.67 3.58 27.74
CA VAL A 55 -5.92 2.89 28.04
C VAL A 55 -6.90 3.87 28.66
N GLY A 56 -8.04 4.06 28.00
CA GLY A 56 -9.20 4.74 28.56
C GLY A 56 -9.98 3.78 29.47
N VAL A 57 -10.29 4.22 30.68
CA VAL A 57 -10.97 3.43 31.70
C VAL A 57 -12.24 4.14 32.13
N VAL A 58 -13.36 3.42 32.10
CA VAL A 58 -14.68 3.92 32.49
C VAL A 58 -15.20 3.12 33.68
N SER A 59 -15.60 3.80 34.74
CA SER A 59 -16.12 3.17 35.97
C SER A 59 -17.00 4.14 36.76
N ASP A 60 -17.99 3.62 37.50
CA ASP A 60 -18.76 4.41 38.47
C ASP A 60 -17.94 4.80 39.70
N GLU A 61 -16.82 4.12 39.95
CA GLU A 61 -15.87 4.44 41.03
C GLU A 61 -14.94 5.61 40.68
N LEU A 62 -15.01 6.13 39.44
CA LEU A 62 -14.23 7.27 38.98
C LEU A 62 -15.10 8.53 38.91
N ALA A 63 -14.51 9.67 39.30
CA ALA A 63 -15.15 10.97 39.23
C ALA A 63 -14.66 11.78 38.02
N GLY A 64 -15.61 12.29 37.21
CA GLY A 64 -15.37 13.20 36.09
C GLY A 64 -14.56 12.62 34.93
N GLY A 65 -14.36 13.43 33.90
CA GLY A 65 -13.69 13.06 32.65
C GLY A 65 -14.65 12.47 31.62
N GLU A 66 -14.34 12.67 30.35
CA GLU A 66 -15.03 12.04 29.22
C GLU A 66 -14.01 11.48 28.24
N PRO A 67 -14.31 10.35 27.58
CA PRO A 67 -13.45 9.84 26.51
C PRO A 67 -13.43 10.82 25.34
N GLU A 68 -12.24 11.05 24.77
CA GLU A 68 -12.12 11.80 23.53
C GLU A 68 -12.85 11.04 22.42
N ARG A 69 -13.77 11.73 21.74
CA ARG A 69 -14.49 11.14 20.60
C ARG A 69 -13.69 11.38 19.34
N ALA A 70 -13.42 10.30 18.62
CA ALA A 70 -12.82 10.39 17.30
C ALA A 70 -13.73 11.24 16.38
N PRO A 71 -13.16 12.14 15.56
CA PRO A 71 -13.94 13.00 14.70
C PRO A 71 -14.64 12.16 13.61
N GLU A 72 -15.95 12.35 13.47
CA GLU A 72 -16.75 11.60 12.50
C GLU A 72 -16.74 12.26 11.11
N LEU A 73 -16.80 11.44 10.06
CA LEU A 73 -17.04 11.89 8.69
C LEU A 73 -18.55 12.02 8.47
N VAL A 74 -19.06 13.25 8.45
CA VAL A 74 -20.47 13.53 8.16
C VAL A 74 -20.67 13.52 6.64
N ILE A 75 -21.45 12.57 6.13
CA ILE A 75 -21.77 12.43 4.71
C ILE A 75 -23.16 13.05 4.46
N PRO A 76 -23.26 14.18 3.73
CA PRO A 76 -24.55 14.79 3.45
C PRO A 76 -25.37 13.91 2.50
N ARG A 77 -26.69 13.91 2.68
CA ARG A 77 -27.62 13.37 1.68
C ARG A 77 -27.86 14.41 0.60
N ILE A 78 -27.76 14.00 -0.65
CA ILE A 78 -28.07 14.87 -1.79
C ILE A 78 -29.56 14.80 -2.14
N SER A 79 -30.05 15.83 -2.83
CA SER A 79 -31.39 15.84 -3.42
C SER A 79 -31.33 15.48 -4.91
N GLY A 80 -32.40 14.85 -5.43
CA GLY A 80 -32.47 14.45 -6.83
C GLY A 80 -31.68 13.18 -7.16
N THR A 81 -31.60 12.87 -8.45
CA THR A 81 -30.93 11.67 -8.97
C THR A 81 -29.66 12.06 -9.71
N ARG A 82 -28.51 11.67 -9.15
CA ARG A 82 -27.19 11.82 -9.77
C ARG A 82 -26.55 10.45 -9.93
N ARG A 83 -25.73 10.29 -10.97
CA ARG A 83 -25.01 9.06 -11.28
C ARG A 83 -23.52 9.29 -11.27
N ALA A 84 -22.75 8.34 -10.76
CA ALA A 84 -21.29 8.37 -10.83
C ALA A 84 -20.74 7.04 -11.36
N VAL A 85 -19.75 7.14 -12.24
CA VAL A 85 -18.91 5.99 -12.62
C VAL A 85 -17.60 6.09 -11.86
N VAL A 86 -17.26 5.02 -11.14
CA VAL A 86 -15.99 4.87 -10.43
C VAL A 86 -15.17 3.80 -11.12
N VAL A 87 -13.94 4.12 -11.53
CA VAL A 87 -13.07 3.21 -12.27
C VAL A 87 -11.93 2.74 -11.37
N GLY A 88 -11.88 1.44 -11.09
CA GLY A 88 -10.92 0.79 -10.20
C GLY A 88 -11.50 0.53 -8.82
N SER A 89 -11.30 -0.69 -8.31
CA SER A 89 -11.82 -1.16 -7.02
C SER A 89 -10.78 -1.13 -5.88
N GLY A 90 -9.63 -0.49 -6.10
CA GLY A 90 -8.64 -0.25 -5.05
C GLY A 90 -9.16 0.66 -3.93
N PRO A 91 -8.36 0.91 -2.87
CA PRO A 91 -8.80 1.70 -1.72
C PRO A 91 -9.42 3.05 -2.09
N ALA A 92 -8.86 3.77 -3.06
CA ALA A 92 -9.43 5.05 -3.50
C ALA A 92 -10.83 4.90 -4.11
N GLY A 93 -11.01 3.95 -5.03
CA GLY A 93 -12.27 3.75 -5.72
C GLY A 93 -13.38 3.21 -4.82
N ILE A 94 -13.11 2.15 -4.04
CA ILE A 94 -14.14 1.55 -3.18
C ILE A 94 -14.64 2.54 -2.11
N PHE A 95 -13.75 3.33 -1.52
CA PHE A 95 -14.14 4.31 -0.52
C PHE A 95 -14.82 5.55 -1.13
N ALA A 96 -14.44 5.97 -2.34
CA ALA A 96 -15.20 6.99 -3.06
C ALA A 96 -16.63 6.49 -3.36
N ALA A 97 -16.77 5.26 -3.87
CA ALA A 97 -18.06 4.66 -4.19
C ALA A 97 -18.96 4.51 -2.95
N LEU A 98 -18.41 4.04 -1.82
CA LEU A 98 -19.16 3.93 -0.57
C LEU A 98 -19.70 5.29 -0.09
N VAL A 99 -18.88 6.35 -0.13
CA VAL A 99 -19.30 7.70 0.28
C VAL A 99 -20.38 8.25 -0.65
N LEU A 100 -20.17 8.17 -1.96
CA LEU A 100 -21.13 8.64 -2.96
C LEU A 100 -22.48 7.90 -2.85
N GLN A 101 -22.44 6.57 -2.71
CA GLN A 101 -23.65 5.75 -2.58
C GLN A 101 -24.38 6.04 -1.26
N GLN A 102 -23.66 6.21 -0.14
CA GLN A 102 -24.26 6.60 1.15
C GLN A 102 -24.93 7.98 1.09
N ALA A 103 -24.42 8.89 0.25
CA ALA A 103 -25.02 10.20 0.05
C ALA A 103 -26.27 10.18 -0.85
N GLY A 104 -26.53 9.08 -1.57
CA GLY A 104 -27.66 8.93 -2.50
C GLY A 104 -27.32 9.10 -3.97
N ILE A 105 -26.03 9.21 -4.34
CA ILE A 105 -25.60 9.13 -5.74
C ILE A 105 -25.63 7.67 -6.18
N SER A 106 -26.23 7.39 -7.34
CA SER A 106 -26.24 6.04 -7.92
C SER A 106 -24.87 5.71 -8.51
N VAL A 107 -24.13 4.80 -7.86
CA VAL A 107 -22.75 4.46 -8.26
C VAL A 107 -22.71 3.18 -9.09
N THR A 108 -21.98 3.26 -10.20
CA THR A 108 -21.47 2.10 -10.95
C THR A 108 -19.95 2.04 -10.84
N LEU A 109 -19.43 1.02 -10.18
CA LEU A 109 -17.99 0.77 -10.10
C LEU A 109 -17.58 -0.23 -11.18
N ILE A 110 -16.54 0.07 -11.96
CA ILE A 110 -15.94 -0.88 -12.90
C ILE A 110 -14.51 -1.23 -12.47
N GLU A 111 -14.14 -2.50 -12.63
CA GLU A 111 -12.80 -3.01 -12.33
C GLU A 111 -12.33 -3.85 -13.51
N ARG A 112 -11.13 -3.56 -14.02
CA ARG A 112 -10.58 -4.27 -15.17
C ARG A 112 -10.23 -5.73 -14.85
N GLY A 113 -9.85 -6.00 -13.61
CA GLY A 113 -9.50 -7.33 -13.17
C GLY A 113 -10.66 -8.12 -12.58
N THR A 114 -10.36 -9.31 -12.11
CA THR A 114 -11.35 -10.25 -11.58
C THR A 114 -11.70 -9.98 -10.12
N GLU A 115 -12.83 -10.52 -9.66
CA GLU A 115 -13.14 -10.60 -8.22
C GLU A 115 -12.08 -11.41 -7.46
N VAL A 116 -11.96 -11.18 -6.14
CA VAL A 116 -10.78 -11.58 -5.36
C VAL A 116 -10.54 -13.08 -5.30
N THR A 117 -11.58 -13.90 -5.37
CA THR A 117 -11.45 -15.38 -5.37
C THR A 117 -10.76 -15.84 -6.65
N LYS A 118 -11.34 -15.47 -7.81
CA LYS A 118 -10.79 -15.73 -9.15
C LYS A 118 -9.41 -15.09 -9.32
N ARG A 119 -9.20 -13.90 -8.73
CA ARG A 119 -7.90 -13.21 -8.73
C ARG A 119 -6.84 -14.03 -8.00
N ALA A 120 -7.16 -14.55 -6.82
CA ALA A 120 -6.25 -15.39 -6.04
C ALA A 120 -5.94 -16.71 -6.75
N GLU A 121 -6.88 -17.28 -7.51
CA GLU A 121 -6.65 -18.45 -8.36
C GLU A 121 -5.69 -18.13 -9.51
N GLY A 122 -5.91 -17.02 -10.23
CA GLY A 122 -5.02 -16.58 -11.30
C GLY A 122 -3.58 -16.33 -10.81
N ILE A 123 -3.42 -15.70 -9.65
CA ILE A 123 -2.10 -15.50 -9.02
C ILE A 123 -1.45 -16.85 -8.70
N ARG A 124 -2.16 -17.79 -8.08
CA ARG A 124 -1.60 -19.12 -7.79
C ARG A 124 -1.20 -19.88 -9.06
N ALA A 125 -2.02 -19.79 -10.11
CA ALA A 125 -1.72 -20.40 -11.40
C ALA A 125 -0.46 -19.78 -12.02
N PHE A 126 -0.32 -18.45 -11.96
CA PHE A 126 0.87 -17.75 -12.42
C PHE A 126 2.12 -18.18 -11.62
N GLU A 127 2.05 -18.18 -10.29
CA GLU A 127 3.15 -18.62 -9.42
C GLU A 127 3.57 -20.07 -9.66
N ALA A 128 2.63 -20.95 -10.05
CA ALA A 128 2.92 -22.36 -10.29
C ALA A 128 3.44 -22.66 -11.70
N THR A 129 3.05 -21.88 -12.70
CA THR A 129 3.27 -22.20 -14.13
C THR A 129 4.13 -21.20 -14.88
N GLY A 130 4.27 -19.97 -14.36
CA GLY A 130 4.87 -18.84 -15.07
C GLY A 130 4.00 -18.25 -16.18
N VAL A 131 2.74 -18.70 -16.35
CA VAL A 131 1.81 -18.16 -17.35
C VAL A 131 1.10 -16.92 -16.80
N PHE A 132 1.35 -15.77 -17.43
CA PHE A 132 0.81 -14.48 -16.99
C PHE A 132 -0.67 -14.33 -17.33
N ASN A 133 -1.44 -13.69 -16.43
CA ASN A 133 -2.84 -13.34 -16.66
C ASN A 133 -3.05 -11.82 -16.47
N PRO A 134 -3.45 -11.09 -17.52
CA PRO A 134 -3.62 -9.62 -17.45
C PRO A 134 -4.79 -9.18 -16.55
N ALA A 135 -5.79 -10.04 -16.31
CA ALA A 135 -6.96 -9.74 -15.49
C ALA A 135 -6.83 -10.19 -14.02
N SER A 136 -5.87 -11.07 -13.71
CA SER A 136 -5.71 -11.67 -12.37
C SER A 136 -4.25 -11.67 -11.93
N ASN A 137 -3.75 -10.49 -11.57
CA ASN A 137 -2.37 -10.31 -11.11
C ASN A 137 -2.30 -9.42 -9.85
N TYR A 138 -1.09 -9.17 -9.35
CA TYR A 138 -0.87 -8.38 -8.13
C TYR A 138 -1.28 -6.92 -8.27
N ALA A 139 -1.36 -6.36 -9.48
CA ALA A 139 -1.75 -4.97 -9.72
C ALA A 139 -3.26 -4.80 -9.90
N PHE A 140 -3.90 -5.66 -10.69
CA PHE A 140 -5.28 -5.47 -11.18
C PHE A 140 -6.28 -6.49 -10.62
N GLY A 141 -7.51 -6.03 -10.39
CA GLY A 141 -8.62 -6.80 -9.81
C GLY A 141 -9.02 -6.32 -8.41
N GLU A 142 -9.97 -7.03 -7.79
CA GLU A 142 -10.66 -6.56 -6.58
C GLU A 142 -9.71 -6.11 -5.46
N GLY A 143 -9.90 -4.88 -4.99
CA GLY A 143 -9.08 -4.23 -3.96
C GLY A 143 -7.73 -3.69 -4.45
N GLY A 144 -7.43 -3.80 -5.75
CA GLY A 144 -6.23 -3.25 -6.39
C GLY A 144 -4.92 -3.81 -5.83
N ALA A 145 -3.85 -3.02 -5.87
CA ALA A 145 -2.53 -3.43 -5.38
C ALA A 145 -2.47 -3.69 -3.86
N GLY A 146 -3.48 -3.24 -3.10
CA GLY A 146 -3.52 -3.41 -1.64
C GLY A 146 -3.82 -4.84 -1.18
N THR A 147 -4.53 -5.64 -1.99
CA THR A 147 -5.09 -6.94 -1.58
C THR A 147 -4.03 -8.00 -1.26
N PHE A 148 -2.99 -8.09 -2.09
CA PHE A 148 -1.91 -9.06 -1.94
C PHE A 148 -0.67 -8.44 -1.32
N SER A 149 -0.85 -7.82 -0.15
CA SER A 149 0.19 -7.10 0.58
C SER A 149 0.19 -7.46 2.07
N ASP A 150 1.17 -6.97 2.82
CA ASP A 150 1.14 -7.02 4.29
C ASP A 150 0.02 -6.12 4.89
N GLY A 151 -0.54 -5.21 4.10
CA GLY A 151 -1.71 -4.42 4.51
C GLY A 151 -1.40 -3.40 5.58
N LYS A 152 -0.22 -2.76 5.53
CA LYS A 152 0.16 -1.71 6.49
C LYS A 152 -0.73 -0.49 6.35
N LEU A 153 -1.31 -0.04 7.46
CA LEU A 153 -2.23 1.11 7.48
C LEU A 153 -1.56 2.39 8.02
N THR A 154 -0.24 2.51 7.86
CA THR A 154 0.50 3.72 8.24
C THR A 154 0.30 4.82 7.20
N SER A 155 0.11 6.06 7.65
CA SER A 155 0.11 7.25 6.78
C SER A 155 0.89 8.38 7.44
N ARG A 156 1.59 9.19 6.64
CA ARG A 156 2.28 10.40 7.12
C ARG A 156 1.40 11.65 7.01
N SER A 157 0.23 11.54 6.36
CA SER A 157 -0.70 12.66 6.19
C SER A 157 -1.35 13.04 7.52
N LYS A 158 -1.21 14.31 7.92
CA LYS A 158 -1.71 14.82 9.20
C LYS A 158 -3.16 15.28 9.18
N HIS A 159 -3.73 15.54 8.01
CA HIS A 159 -5.05 16.18 7.86
C HIS A 159 -6.15 15.24 7.39
N ILE A 160 -6.01 13.92 7.61
CA ILE A 160 -6.94 12.89 7.09
C ILE A 160 -7.68 12.14 8.21
N THR A 161 -7.81 12.72 9.40
CA THR A 161 -8.29 11.99 10.58
C THR A 161 -9.71 11.44 10.39
N ARG A 162 -10.64 12.23 9.86
CA ARG A 162 -12.04 11.82 9.64
C ARG A 162 -12.14 10.70 8.62
N GLU A 163 -11.42 10.84 7.51
CA GLU A 163 -11.35 9.86 6.44
C GLU A 163 -10.71 8.55 6.93
N LYS A 164 -9.61 8.65 7.69
CA LYS A 164 -8.95 7.49 8.29
C LYS A 164 -9.90 6.75 9.24
N GLU A 165 -10.60 7.44 10.12
CA GLU A 165 -11.54 6.80 11.06
C GLU A 165 -12.72 6.13 10.33
N PHE A 166 -13.27 6.78 9.30
CA PHE A 166 -14.27 6.15 8.42
C PHE A 166 -13.73 4.86 7.78
N MET A 167 -12.50 4.89 7.26
CA MET A 167 -11.85 3.72 6.68
C MET A 167 -11.61 2.60 7.69
N LEU A 168 -11.08 2.92 8.87
CA LEU A 168 -10.84 1.92 9.92
C LEU A 168 -12.16 1.25 10.36
N ASN A 169 -13.23 2.03 10.52
CA ASN A 169 -14.55 1.51 10.85
C ASN A 169 -15.11 0.59 9.76
N ALA A 170 -14.99 0.97 8.49
CA ALA A 170 -15.40 0.13 7.38
C ALA A 170 -14.56 -1.16 7.30
N TYR A 171 -13.25 -1.09 7.50
CA TYR A 171 -12.39 -2.26 7.50
C TYR A 171 -12.71 -3.24 8.64
N ILE A 172 -12.96 -2.72 9.85
CA ILE A 172 -13.37 -3.54 11.00
C ILE A 172 -14.73 -4.21 10.75
N LYS A 173 -15.71 -3.46 10.24
CA LYS A 173 -17.00 -4.03 9.80
C LYS A 173 -16.82 -5.10 8.73
N ALA A 174 -15.82 -4.93 7.86
CA ALA A 174 -15.45 -5.89 6.83
C ALA A 174 -14.59 -7.06 7.36
N GLY A 175 -14.35 -7.18 8.66
CA GLY A 175 -13.67 -8.31 9.29
C GLY A 175 -12.20 -8.08 9.63
N ALA A 176 -11.70 -6.84 9.59
CA ALA A 176 -10.38 -6.52 10.12
C ALA A 176 -10.33 -6.68 11.64
N PRO A 177 -9.17 -7.06 12.21
CA PRO A 177 -9.03 -7.14 13.66
C PRO A 177 -9.07 -5.74 14.29
N GLU A 178 -9.75 -5.60 15.44
CA GLU A 178 -9.88 -4.33 16.17
C GLU A 178 -8.55 -3.65 16.51
N GLU A 179 -7.46 -4.43 16.59
CA GLU A 179 -6.13 -3.92 16.90
C GLU A 179 -5.62 -2.88 15.89
N ILE A 180 -6.18 -2.83 14.67
CA ILE A 180 -5.79 -1.79 13.70
C ILE A 180 -6.09 -0.37 14.16
N ARG A 181 -7.04 -0.21 15.11
CA ARG A 181 -7.44 1.09 15.64
C ARG A 181 -6.38 1.70 16.54
N TYR A 182 -5.72 0.86 17.35
CA TYR A 182 -4.85 1.33 18.42
C TYR A 182 -3.37 0.96 18.24
N LEU A 183 -3.03 -0.01 17.40
CA LEU A 183 -1.62 -0.31 17.13
C LEU A 183 -0.95 0.88 16.43
N ALA A 184 0.28 1.19 16.85
CA ALA A 184 1.06 2.25 16.21
C ALA A 184 1.44 1.90 14.76
N HIS A 185 1.80 0.64 14.50
CA HIS A 185 2.11 0.11 13.18
C HIS A 185 1.11 -1.00 12.81
N PRO A 186 -0.16 -0.64 12.52
CA PRO A 186 -1.20 -1.61 12.24
C PRO A 186 -0.99 -2.25 10.86
N HIS A 187 -1.29 -3.53 10.76
CA HIS A 187 -1.26 -4.27 9.50
C HIS A 187 -2.39 -5.31 9.45
N LEU A 188 -2.83 -5.64 8.25
CA LEU A 188 -3.97 -6.54 8.02
C LEU A 188 -3.55 -7.94 7.62
N GLY A 189 -2.46 -8.07 6.87
CA GLY A 189 -2.06 -9.32 6.23
C GLY A 189 -2.91 -9.66 5.00
N SER A 190 -2.27 -10.26 4.00
CA SER A 190 -2.89 -10.59 2.72
C SER A 190 -4.06 -11.59 2.84
N ASP A 191 -4.00 -12.47 3.83
CA ASP A 191 -5.06 -13.42 4.14
C ASP A 191 -6.36 -12.75 4.58
N ASN A 192 -6.30 -11.78 5.51
CA ASN A 192 -7.47 -11.02 5.93
C ASN A 192 -7.95 -10.05 4.85
N LEU A 193 -7.03 -9.40 4.14
CA LEU A 193 -7.35 -8.44 3.08
C LEU A 193 -8.28 -9.04 2.01
N ARG A 194 -8.08 -10.31 1.63
CA ARG A 194 -8.94 -10.99 0.67
C ARG A 194 -10.39 -11.14 1.15
N VAL A 195 -10.58 -11.39 2.45
CA VAL A 195 -11.92 -11.44 3.06
C VAL A 195 -12.51 -10.04 3.12
N MET A 196 -11.71 -9.06 3.52
CA MET A 196 -12.17 -7.69 3.70
C MET A 196 -12.62 -7.04 2.40
N VAL A 197 -11.89 -7.20 1.30
CA VAL A 197 -12.28 -6.58 0.01
C VAL A 197 -13.61 -7.15 -0.50
N LYS A 198 -13.84 -8.46 -0.32
CA LYS A 198 -15.12 -9.10 -0.62
C LYS A 198 -16.27 -8.53 0.23
N ASN A 199 -16.02 -8.27 1.51
CA ASN A 199 -17.01 -7.69 2.41
C ASN A 199 -17.27 -6.22 2.10
N LEU A 200 -16.25 -5.44 1.71
CA LEU A 200 -16.41 -4.05 1.25
C LEU A 200 -17.24 -3.98 -0.04
N ARG A 201 -17.02 -4.92 -0.97
CA ARG A 201 -17.92 -5.10 -2.12
C ARG A 201 -19.35 -5.33 -1.65
N GLN A 202 -19.57 -6.27 -0.73
CA GLN A 202 -20.92 -6.56 -0.24
C GLN A 202 -21.58 -5.33 0.38
N MET A 203 -20.83 -4.54 1.16
CA MET A 203 -21.31 -3.28 1.73
C MET A 203 -21.77 -2.29 0.64
N LEU A 204 -21.05 -2.17 -0.48
CA LEU A 204 -21.47 -1.31 -1.59
C LEU A 204 -22.74 -1.84 -2.28
N LEU A 205 -22.83 -3.16 -2.49
CA LEU A 205 -24.00 -3.81 -3.09
C LEU A 205 -25.24 -3.66 -2.19
N ASP A 206 -25.11 -3.82 -0.88
CA ASP A 206 -26.19 -3.66 0.10
C ASP A 206 -26.72 -2.22 0.15
N LEU A 207 -25.88 -1.23 -0.18
CA LEU A 207 -26.27 0.17 -0.35
C LEU A 207 -26.95 0.46 -1.70
N GLY A 208 -27.07 -0.55 -2.58
CA GLY A 208 -27.65 -0.42 -3.92
C GLY A 208 -26.65 0.03 -5.00
N GLY A 209 -25.35 0.05 -4.71
CA GLY A 209 -24.32 0.28 -5.72
C GLY A 209 -24.13 -0.94 -6.62
N THR A 210 -23.55 -0.74 -7.79
CA THR A 210 -23.26 -1.81 -8.75
C THR A 210 -21.76 -1.96 -8.99
N ILE A 211 -21.28 -3.18 -9.22
CA ILE A 211 -19.89 -3.46 -9.57
C ILE A 211 -19.81 -4.36 -10.80
N HIS A 212 -19.03 -3.95 -11.80
CA HIS A 212 -18.68 -4.76 -12.96
C HIS A 212 -17.18 -5.08 -12.94
N PHE A 213 -16.84 -6.33 -12.61
CA PHE A 213 -15.48 -6.86 -12.79
C PHE A 213 -15.22 -7.18 -14.25
N GLU A 214 -13.95 -7.41 -14.60
CA GLU A 214 -13.50 -7.72 -15.96
C GLU A 214 -13.98 -6.67 -16.99
N THR A 215 -14.12 -5.42 -16.54
CA THR A 215 -14.63 -4.28 -17.33
C THR A 215 -13.59 -3.18 -17.34
N MET A 216 -12.87 -3.07 -18.46
CA MET A 216 -11.78 -2.12 -18.64
C MET A 216 -12.30 -0.79 -19.17
N LEU A 217 -11.84 0.32 -18.59
CA LEU A 217 -12.00 1.64 -19.21
C LEU A 217 -11.06 1.72 -20.42
N LEU A 218 -11.62 1.92 -21.60
CA LEU A 218 -10.89 2.02 -22.86
C LEU A 218 -10.72 3.48 -23.29
N ASP A 219 -11.76 4.30 -23.12
CA ASP A 219 -11.74 5.70 -23.54
C ASP A 219 -12.72 6.58 -22.74
N LEU A 220 -12.64 7.89 -22.92
CA LEU A 220 -13.63 8.85 -22.43
C LEU A 220 -14.26 9.62 -23.59
N SER A 221 -15.59 9.67 -23.64
CA SER A 221 -16.31 10.62 -24.49
C SER A 221 -16.42 11.94 -23.75
N ALA A 222 -15.56 12.90 -24.11
CA ALA A 222 -15.53 14.23 -23.51
C ALA A 222 -15.76 15.31 -24.58
N ASP A 223 -16.55 16.32 -24.23
CA ASP A 223 -16.80 17.50 -25.05
C ASP A 223 -16.80 18.75 -24.15
N ASN A 224 -16.18 19.84 -24.62
CA ASN A 224 -16.15 21.14 -23.94
C ASN A 224 -15.81 21.09 -22.43
N GLY A 225 -14.82 20.26 -22.04
CA GLY A 225 -14.39 20.14 -20.63
C GLY A 225 -15.34 19.32 -19.73
N SER A 226 -16.30 18.60 -20.31
CA SER A 226 -17.17 17.68 -19.56
C SER A 226 -17.12 16.28 -20.16
N VAL A 227 -17.04 15.27 -19.32
CA VAL A 227 -17.12 13.87 -19.73
C VAL A 227 -18.60 13.47 -19.79
N ALA A 228 -19.06 13.01 -20.95
CA ALA A 228 -20.42 12.52 -21.16
C ALA A 228 -20.54 11.02 -20.84
N ALA A 229 -19.51 10.24 -21.19
CA ALA A 229 -19.51 8.79 -20.98
C ALA A 229 -18.10 8.20 -20.80
N ALA A 230 -18.02 7.15 -19.99
CA ALA A 230 -16.89 6.23 -19.96
C ALA A 230 -17.10 5.15 -21.02
N ILE A 231 -16.16 4.99 -21.94
CA ILE A 231 -16.19 3.93 -22.95
C ILE A 231 -15.46 2.73 -22.38
N THR A 232 -16.18 1.63 -22.16
CA THR A 232 -15.63 0.42 -21.52
C THR A 232 -15.62 -0.76 -22.48
N SER A 233 -14.92 -1.83 -22.12
CA SER A 233 -14.95 -3.10 -22.84
C SER A 233 -16.34 -3.75 -22.88
N ALA A 234 -17.29 -3.30 -22.06
CA ALA A 234 -18.69 -3.75 -22.04
C ALA A 234 -19.66 -2.73 -22.67
N GLY A 235 -19.15 -1.64 -23.27
CA GLY A 235 -19.94 -0.57 -23.87
C GLY A 235 -19.86 0.76 -23.11
N PRO A 236 -20.52 1.82 -23.63
CA PRO A 236 -20.50 3.15 -23.04
C PRO A 236 -21.37 3.25 -21.78
N MET A 237 -20.89 4.00 -20.78
CA MET A 237 -21.60 4.27 -19.52
C MET A 237 -21.69 5.78 -19.28
N THR A 238 -22.91 6.32 -19.25
CA THR A 238 -23.16 7.74 -18.97
C THR A 238 -23.28 8.01 -17.47
N ALA A 239 -22.71 9.12 -16.99
CA ALA A 239 -22.83 9.56 -15.60
C ALA A 239 -22.68 11.07 -15.48
N ASP A 240 -23.07 11.62 -14.33
CA ASP A 240 -22.84 13.02 -14.00
C ASP A 240 -21.37 13.25 -13.58
N PHE A 241 -20.76 12.27 -12.91
CA PHE A 241 -19.39 12.36 -12.38
C PHE A 241 -18.57 11.10 -12.69
N PHE A 242 -17.27 11.28 -12.92
CA PHE A 242 -16.32 10.22 -13.23
C PHE A 242 -15.13 10.27 -12.28
N VAL A 243 -14.93 9.20 -11.50
CA VAL A 243 -13.81 9.06 -10.56
C VAL A 243 -12.89 7.95 -11.06
N ILE A 244 -11.73 8.33 -11.56
CA ILE A 244 -10.72 7.41 -12.11
C ILE A 244 -9.68 7.11 -11.02
N ALA A 245 -9.69 5.89 -10.51
CA ALA A 245 -8.82 5.39 -9.45
C ALA A 245 -7.93 4.22 -9.97
N PRO A 246 -7.09 4.44 -10.99
CA PRO A 246 -6.50 3.37 -11.79
C PRO A 246 -5.35 2.62 -11.08
N GLY A 247 -4.90 3.12 -9.93
CA GLY A 247 -3.60 2.78 -9.38
C GLY A 247 -2.47 3.28 -10.29
N HIS A 248 -1.22 3.08 -9.89
CA HIS A 248 -0.10 3.64 -10.63
C HIS A 248 0.49 2.69 -11.70
N SER A 249 -0.06 1.48 -11.83
CA SER A 249 0.41 0.49 -12.82
C SER A 249 -0.33 0.54 -14.16
N ALA A 250 -1.46 1.24 -14.28
CA ALA A 250 -2.29 1.25 -15.49
C ALA A 250 -1.77 2.27 -16.52
N HIS A 251 -0.62 1.98 -17.14
CA HIS A 251 0.05 2.91 -18.05
C HIS A 251 -0.82 3.29 -19.26
N GLU A 252 -1.63 2.38 -19.80
CA GLU A 252 -2.56 2.69 -20.89
C GLU A 252 -3.68 3.65 -20.47
N THR A 253 -4.15 3.58 -19.21
CA THR A 253 -5.13 4.54 -18.71
C THR A 253 -4.52 5.94 -18.64
N TYR A 254 -3.25 6.07 -18.23
CA TYR A 254 -2.56 7.36 -18.29
C TYR A 254 -2.42 7.89 -19.71
N ARG A 255 -1.99 7.04 -20.65
CA ARG A 255 -1.86 7.44 -22.07
C ARG A 255 -3.20 7.93 -22.64
N MET A 256 -4.28 7.21 -22.34
CA MET A 256 -5.64 7.62 -22.74
C MET A 256 -6.02 8.97 -22.12
N LEU A 257 -5.83 9.16 -20.81
CA LEU A 257 -6.18 10.41 -20.13
C LEU A 257 -5.37 11.60 -20.68
N ILE A 258 -4.07 11.43 -20.91
CA ILE A 258 -3.21 12.44 -21.54
C ILE A 258 -3.70 12.75 -22.95
N GLY A 259 -4.03 11.73 -23.74
CA GLY A 259 -4.61 11.89 -25.09
C GLY A 259 -5.96 12.62 -25.10
N LYS A 260 -6.70 12.61 -23.99
CA LYS A 260 -7.94 13.39 -23.81
C LYS A 260 -7.70 14.79 -23.25
N GLY A 261 -6.46 15.21 -23.07
CA GLY A 261 -6.11 16.54 -22.60
C GLY A 261 -6.07 16.67 -21.07
N VAL A 262 -6.13 15.57 -20.32
CA VAL A 262 -5.87 15.62 -18.87
C VAL A 262 -4.39 15.93 -18.66
N ALA A 263 -4.10 17.04 -17.99
CA ALA A 263 -2.74 17.47 -17.76
C ALA A 263 -2.05 16.65 -16.66
N PHE A 264 -0.82 16.21 -16.93
CA PHE A 264 0.06 15.55 -15.98
C PHE A 264 1.41 16.27 -15.93
N ARG A 265 2.15 16.07 -14.84
CA ARG A 265 3.57 16.42 -14.72
C ARG A 265 4.37 15.22 -14.27
N THR A 266 5.67 15.20 -14.55
CA THR A 266 6.56 14.21 -13.96
C THR A 266 6.66 14.40 -12.44
N LYS A 267 6.86 13.30 -11.72
CA LYS A 267 6.93 13.27 -10.26
C LYS A 267 8.08 12.38 -9.83
N SER A 268 8.80 12.79 -8.79
CA SER A 268 9.83 11.94 -8.19
C SER A 268 9.22 10.66 -7.58
N PHE A 269 9.92 9.55 -7.77
CA PHE A 269 9.57 8.22 -7.28
C PHE A 269 10.84 7.48 -6.87
N ALA A 270 10.77 6.18 -6.59
CA ALA A 270 11.95 5.40 -6.23
C ALA A 270 11.96 4.04 -6.93
N ILE A 271 13.16 3.59 -7.26
CA ILE A 271 13.39 2.28 -7.88
C ILE A 271 14.57 1.58 -7.22
N GLY A 272 14.61 0.25 -7.31
CA GLY A 272 15.70 -0.56 -6.78
C GLY A 272 15.36 -2.04 -6.84
N CYS A 273 15.73 -2.78 -5.79
CA CYS A 273 15.51 -4.23 -5.71
C CYS A 273 14.88 -4.61 -4.37
N ARG A 274 14.27 -5.80 -4.28
CA ARG A 274 13.94 -6.40 -2.98
C ARG A 274 15.21 -6.96 -2.36
N VAL A 275 15.39 -6.74 -1.07
CA VAL A 275 16.38 -7.43 -0.25
C VAL A 275 15.66 -8.38 0.69
N GLU A 276 16.13 -9.62 0.75
CA GLU A 276 15.58 -10.71 1.56
C GLU A 276 16.62 -11.28 2.52
N HIS A 277 16.22 -11.51 3.77
CA HIS A 277 17.04 -12.12 4.83
C HIS A 277 16.21 -13.14 5.61
N PRO A 278 16.84 -14.14 6.26
CA PRO A 278 16.14 -14.93 7.28
C PRO A 278 15.55 -14.01 8.35
N GLN A 279 14.28 -14.19 8.71
CA GLN A 279 13.59 -13.36 9.70
C GLN A 279 14.27 -13.43 11.07
N GLU A 280 14.90 -14.56 11.43
CA GLU A 280 15.64 -14.70 12.68
C GLU A 280 16.84 -13.74 12.76
N LEU A 281 17.50 -13.43 11.63
CA LEU A 281 18.60 -12.46 11.59
C LEU A 281 18.09 -11.08 12.00
N ILE A 282 16.95 -10.66 11.43
CA ILE A 282 16.31 -9.38 11.76
C ILE A 282 15.84 -9.37 13.22
N ASN A 283 15.23 -10.47 13.71
CA ASN A 283 14.80 -10.58 15.11
C ASN A 283 16.00 -10.42 16.07
N LEU A 284 17.13 -11.09 15.80
CA LEU A 284 18.35 -10.95 16.60
C LEU A 284 18.92 -9.53 16.55
N ALA A 285 18.92 -8.91 15.37
CA ALA A 285 19.40 -7.54 15.21
C ALA A 285 18.54 -6.52 15.99
N GLN A 286 17.22 -6.67 15.96
CA GLN A 286 16.28 -5.75 16.60
C GLN A 286 16.12 -6.02 18.10
N TRP A 287 15.94 -7.29 18.47
CA TRP A 287 15.53 -7.68 19.82
C TRP A 287 16.61 -8.39 20.63
N GLY A 288 17.67 -8.89 19.99
CA GLY A 288 18.70 -9.70 20.65
C GLY A 288 18.29 -11.16 20.89
N CYS A 289 17.10 -11.58 20.45
CA CYS A 289 16.60 -12.93 20.54
C CYS A 289 15.92 -13.35 19.22
N ARG A 290 15.80 -14.66 18.98
CA ARG A 290 15.21 -15.18 17.73
C ARG A 290 13.70 -15.00 17.68
N ARG A 291 13.02 -14.97 18.83
CA ARG A 291 11.58 -14.79 18.97
C ARG A 291 11.29 -14.01 20.25
N LEU A 292 10.33 -13.10 20.16
CA LEU A 292 9.89 -12.28 21.28
C LEU A 292 8.42 -12.63 21.59
N PRO A 293 8.12 -13.27 22.73
CA PRO A 293 6.76 -13.66 23.10
C PRO A 293 5.76 -12.48 23.05
N GLY A 294 4.56 -12.75 22.53
CA GLY A 294 3.48 -11.75 22.37
C GLY A 294 3.72 -10.66 21.32
N VAL A 295 4.78 -10.80 20.51
CA VAL A 295 5.08 -9.97 19.33
C VAL A 295 5.15 -10.88 18.11
N LYS A 296 4.76 -10.38 16.93
CA LYS A 296 4.84 -11.13 15.66
C LYS A 296 6.30 -11.25 15.19
N ALA A 297 6.67 -10.61 14.09
CA ALA A 297 8.05 -10.58 13.58
C ALA A 297 8.63 -9.17 13.64
N ALA A 298 9.96 -9.08 13.78
CA ALA A 298 10.65 -7.81 13.94
C ALA A 298 10.62 -6.99 12.66
N GLU A 299 10.49 -5.68 12.85
CA GLU A 299 10.52 -4.71 11.76
C GLU A 299 11.82 -3.91 11.71
N TYR A 300 12.13 -3.31 10.56
CA TYR A 300 13.19 -2.32 10.38
C TYR A 300 12.74 -1.26 9.37
N ARG A 301 13.34 -0.08 9.51
CA ARG A 301 13.30 0.99 8.53
C ARG A 301 14.67 1.63 8.52
N LEU A 302 15.33 1.60 7.36
CA LEU A 302 16.65 2.17 7.17
C LEU A 302 16.60 3.28 6.12
N THR A 303 17.43 4.28 6.32
CA THR A 303 17.61 5.44 5.43
C THR A 303 19.09 5.77 5.37
N SER A 304 19.56 6.17 4.20
CA SER A 304 20.93 6.58 3.92
C SER A 304 20.90 7.79 2.97
N PRO A 305 21.84 8.74 3.08
CA PRO A 305 22.02 9.77 2.07
C PRO A 305 22.49 9.21 0.71
N GLY A 306 22.77 7.90 0.63
CA GLY A 306 23.27 7.23 -0.57
C GLY A 306 24.67 7.74 -0.91
N ASP A 307 24.87 8.11 -2.17
CA ASP A 307 26.10 8.74 -2.66
C ASP A 307 26.15 10.25 -2.41
N GLY A 308 25.19 10.79 -1.64
CA GLY A 308 25.00 12.23 -1.41
C GLY A 308 24.14 12.92 -2.48
N ARG A 309 23.76 12.23 -3.55
CA ARG A 309 22.90 12.75 -4.62
C ARG A 309 21.52 12.10 -4.60
N LEU A 310 21.46 10.77 -4.51
CA LEU A 310 20.20 10.03 -4.47
C LEU A 310 20.02 9.38 -3.08
N PRO A 311 18.98 9.75 -2.31
CA PRO A 311 18.74 9.13 -1.01
C PRO A 311 18.30 7.68 -1.19
N VAL A 312 18.82 6.78 -0.35
CA VAL A 312 18.47 5.36 -0.36
C VAL A 312 17.72 4.99 0.91
N TYR A 313 16.64 4.22 0.77
CA TYR A 313 15.85 3.81 1.92
C TYR A 313 15.17 2.47 1.70
N THR A 314 14.77 1.85 2.82
CA THR A 314 13.98 0.63 2.79
C THR A 314 12.49 0.99 2.73
N PHE A 315 11.77 0.39 1.79
CA PHE A 315 10.35 0.61 1.56
C PHE A 315 9.55 -0.70 1.63
N CYS A 316 8.28 -0.61 2.02
CA CYS A 316 7.35 -1.73 2.11
C CYS A 316 7.96 -3.01 2.75
N MET A 317 8.67 -2.85 3.87
CA MET A 317 9.31 -4.00 4.52
C MET A 317 8.26 -4.96 5.09
N CYS A 318 8.29 -6.22 4.70
CA CYS A 318 7.36 -7.29 5.03
C CYS A 318 8.01 -8.33 5.97
N PRO A 319 7.71 -8.28 7.29
CA PRO A 319 8.22 -9.25 8.26
C PRO A 319 7.56 -10.61 8.05
N GLY A 320 8.34 -11.69 8.17
CA GLY A 320 7.89 -13.06 8.00
C GLY A 320 7.03 -13.22 6.74
N GLY A 321 7.47 -12.57 5.67
CA GLY A 321 6.76 -12.38 4.43
C GLY A 321 7.41 -13.12 3.28
N VAL A 322 6.96 -12.78 2.07
CA VAL A 322 7.47 -13.31 0.82
C VAL A 322 7.66 -12.20 -0.20
N VAL A 323 8.59 -12.38 -1.13
CA VAL A 323 8.74 -11.55 -2.34
C VAL A 323 7.81 -12.12 -3.42
N VAL A 324 7.08 -11.27 -4.11
CA VAL A 324 6.03 -11.67 -5.07
C VAL A 324 6.30 -11.19 -6.48
N PRO A 325 5.91 -11.94 -7.53
CA PRO A 325 6.04 -11.53 -8.93
C PRO A 325 4.93 -10.51 -9.27
N ALA A 326 5.26 -9.22 -9.20
CA ALA A 326 4.30 -8.12 -9.25
C ALA A 326 4.13 -7.49 -10.65
N ALA A 327 4.46 -8.23 -11.72
CA ALA A 327 4.24 -7.79 -13.09
C ALA A 327 2.77 -7.36 -13.31
N ALA A 328 2.57 -6.24 -14.01
CA ALA A 328 1.23 -5.79 -14.42
C ALA A 328 0.91 -6.12 -15.88
N TYR A 329 1.94 -6.38 -16.69
CA TYR A 329 1.83 -6.69 -18.10
C TYR A 329 2.68 -7.92 -18.42
N GLU A 330 2.34 -8.55 -19.53
CA GLU A 330 3.17 -9.60 -20.11
C GLU A 330 4.56 -9.05 -20.44
N GLU A 331 5.57 -9.92 -20.47
CA GLU A 331 6.95 -9.54 -20.83
C GLU A 331 7.59 -8.45 -19.95
N THR A 332 7.06 -8.22 -18.74
CA THR A 332 7.67 -7.36 -17.71
C THR A 332 8.05 -8.19 -16.48
N ASN A 333 9.12 -7.84 -15.78
CA ASN A 333 9.55 -8.57 -14.57
C ASN A 333 9.83 -7.60 -13.42
N ILE A 334 8.90 -7.62 -12.47
CA ILE A 334 8.83 -6.69 -11.35
C ILE A 334 8.55 -7.51 -10.09
N VAL A 335 9.13 -7.09 -8.97
CA VAL A 335 8.87 -7.69 -7.66
C VAL A 335 8.15 -6.70 -6.73
N ASN A 336 7.49 -7.25 -5.72
CA ASN A 336 7.02 -6.54 -4.53
C ASN A 336 7.10 -7.48 -3.32
N GLY A 337 6.54 -7.11 -2.18
CA GLY A 337 6.53 -7.93 -0.97
C GLY A 337 5.16 -8.00 -0.32
N MET A 338 4.86 -9.14 0.30
CA MET A 338 3.65 -9.32 1.11
C MET A 338 3.95 -10.12 2.37
N SER A 339 3.08 -9.98 3.38
CA SER A 339 3.04 -10.88 4.53
C SER A 339 1.60 -11.29 4.83
N ARG A 340 1.44 -12.47 5.42
CA ARG A 340 0.19 -12.88 6.07
C ARG A 340 0.07 -12.23 7.45
N TYR A 341 -1.11 -12.21 8.03
CA TYR A 341 -1.39 -11.52 9.30
C TYR A 341 -0.52 -12.02 10.47
N ARG A 342 -0.17 -13.32 10.47
CA ARG A 342 0.72 -13.88 11.51
C ARG A 342 2.18 -13.46 11.38
N ARG A 343 2.61 -12.99 10.20
CA ARG A 343 4.02 -12.63 9.88
C ARG A 343 5.02 -13.67 10.39
N ASN A 344 4.71 -14.94 10.14
CA ASN A 344 5.46 -16.08 10.66
C ASN A 344 6.20 -16.86 9.57
N GLY A 345 6.41 -16.25 8.40
CA GLY A 345 7.26 -16.79 7.34
C GLY A 345 8.74 -16.80 7.73
N VAL A 346 9.53 -17.53 6.93
CA VAL A 346 10.97 -17.74 7.17
C VAL A 346 11.78 -16.47 6.88
N PHE A 347 11.30 -15.61 5.98
CA PHE A 347 12.04 -14.48 5.45
C PHE A 347 11.46 -13.13 5.87
N ALA A 348 12.34 -12.17 6.12
CA ALA A 348 12.03 -10.75 6.10
C ALA A 348 12.42 -10.21 4.73
N ASN A 349 11.62 -9.32 4.13
CA ASN A 349 12.06 -8.63 2.92
C ASN A 349 11.66 -7.16 2.92
N ALA A 350 12.42 -6.30 2.24
CA ALA A 350 12.07 -4.91 1.97
C ALA A 350 12.54 -4.52 0.59
N ALA A 351 11.90 -3.54 -0.03
CA ALA A 351 12.51 -2.88 -1.18
C ALA A 351 13.67 -2.00 -0.67
N CYS A 352 14.87 -2.13 -1.24
CA CYS A 352 15.99 -1.20 -1.09
C CYS A 352 16.01 -0.33 -2.34
N VAL A 353 15.60 0.93 -2.20
CA VAL A 353 15.32 1.81 -3.35
C VAL A 353 16.04 3.15 -3.22
N ALA A 354 16.43 3.72 -4.36
CA ALA A 354 16.92 5.09 -4.46
C ALA A 354 15.80 6.01 -4.93
N GLY A 355 15.64 7.16 -4.26
CA GLY A 355 14.73 8.22 -4.70
C GLY A 355 15.30 8.93 -5.92
N ILE A 356 14.54 8.96 -7.01
CA ILE A 356 14.94 9.56 -8.30
C ILE A 356 13.98 10.67 -8.73
N ASN A 357 14.55 11.64 -9.42
CA ASN A 357 13.84 12.56 -10.30
C ASN A 357 14.35 12.31 -11.72
N LEU A 358 13.48 11.90 -12.65
CA LEU A 358 13.93 11.51 -13.98
C LEU A 358 14.54 12.67 -14.75
N ASN A 359 14.04 13.90 -14.59
CA ASN A 359 14.61 15.06 -15.28
C ASN A 359 16.07 15.28 -14.86
N SER A 360 16.35 15.21 -13.56
CA SER A 360 17.72 15.30 -13.04
C SER A 360 18.58 14.08 -13.40
N LEU A 361 17.98 12.88 -13.42
CA LEU A 361 18.69 11.64 -13.74
C LEU A 361 19.14 11.60 -15.21
N LEU A 362 18.31 12.10 -16.13
CA LEU A 362 18.56 12.12 -17.57
C LEU A 362 19.14 13.46 -18.07
N GLY A 363 19.24 14.47 -17.21
CA GLY A 363 19.83 15.77 -17.54
C GLY A 363 18.99 16.63 -18.50
N ARG A 364 17.68 16.38 -18.61
CA ARG A 364 16.74 17.12 -19.46
C ARG A 364 15.32 17.10 -18.92
N GLU A 365 14.48 18.02 -19.34
CA GLU A 365 13.04 17.92 -19.05
C GLU A 365 12.40 16.77 -19.84
N LEU A 366 11.45 16.10 -19.20
CA LEU A 366 10.70 14.96 -19.75
C LEU A 366 9.22 15.28 -19.72
N ASP A 367 8.54 14.89 -20.79
CA ASP A 367 7.09 14.78 -20.80
C ASP A 367 6.61 13.58 -19.94
N PRO A 368 5.42 13.64 -19.33
CA PRO A 368 4.83 12.51 -18.62
C PRO A 368 4.81 11.19 -19.39
N LEU A 369 4.59 11.19 -20.71
CA LEU A 369 4.60 9.97 -21.52
C LEU A 369 5.99 9.35 -21.59
N GLU A 370 7.03 10.16 -21.79
CA GLU A 370 8.42 9.69 -21.80
C GLU A 370 8.81 9.04 -20.46
N ALA A 371 8.29 9.57 -19.34
CA ALA A 371 8.52 8.97 -18.03
C ALA A 371 7.88 7.58 -17.89
N LEU A 372 6.69 7.37 -18.45
CA LEU A 372 6.02 6.06 -18.46
C LEU A 372 6.74 5.07 -19.37
N GLU A 373 7.18 5.51 -20.55
CA GLU A 373 7.93 4.69 -21.52
C GLU A 373 9.28 4.27 -20.96
N TRP A 374 10.01 5.20 -20.34
CA TRP A 374 11.28 4.90 -19.69
C TRP A 374 11.13 3.83 -18.60
N LEU A 375 10.08 3.93 -17.78
CA LEU A 375 9.83 2.96 -16.73
C LEU A 375 9.44 1.59 -17.31
N GLY A 376 8.55 1.57 -18.31
CA GLY A 376 8.15 0.33 -18.99
C GLY A 376 9.34 -0.39 -19.63
N ALA A 377 10.19 0.33 -20.35
CA ALA A 377 11.40 -0.25 -20.96
C ALA A 377 12.36 -0.84 -19.91
N LEU A 378 12.47 -0.22 -18.74
CA LEU A 378 13.25 -0.77 -17.63
C LEU A 378 12.62 -2.09 -17.11
N GLU A 379 11.29 -2.15 -16.97
CA GLU A 379 10.57 -3.35 -16.52
C GLU A 379 10.68 -4.52 -17.53
N GLU A 380 10.63 -4.23 -18.83
CA GLU A 380 10.85 -5.17 -19.93
C GLU A 380 12.30 -5.68 -19.98
N SER A 381 13.28 -4.82 -19.69
CA SER A 381 14.70 -5.21 -19.67
C SER A 381 14.98 -6.29 -18.61
N PHE A 382 14.30 -6.25 -17.47
CA PHE A 382 14.43 -7.27 -16.41
C PHE A 382 13.82 -8.61 -16.82
N TYR A 383 12.71 -8.58 -17.58
CA TYR A 383 12.13 -9.79 -18.17
C TYR A 383 13.07 -10.39 -19.21
N THR A 384 13.58 -9.57 -20.13
CA THR A 384 14.51 -9.96 -21.19
C THR A 384 15.78 -10.60 -20.61
N ALA A 385 16.36 -10.00 -19.56
CA ALA A 385 17.55 -10.53 -18.89
C ALA A 385 17.36 -11.94 -18.34
N THR A 386 16.12 -12.29 -17.99
CA THR A 386 15.79 -13.60 -17.42
C THR A 386 15.13 -14.55 -18.41
N ALA A 387 14.66 -14.06 -19.56
CA ALA A 387 13.85 -14.76 -20.54
C ALA A 387 12.60 -15.40 -19.89
N GLY A 388 11.95 -14.64 -19.01
CA GLY A 388 10.78 -15.09 -18.25
C GLY A 388 10.61 -14.39 -16.92
N TYR A 389 9.94 -15.06 -15.99
CA TYR A 389 9.57 -14.50 -14.69
C TYR A 389 10.42 -14.99 -13.52
N ARG A 390 11.58 -15.62 -13.76
CA ARG A 390 12.54 -15.86 -12.66
C ARG A 390 13.09 -14.51 -12.20
N ALA A 391 13.27 -14.31 -10.90
CA ALA A 391 13.81 -13.02 -10.43
C ALA A 391 15.33 -12.96 -10.69
N PRO A 392 15.85 -11.94 -11.40
CA PRO A 392 17.28 -11.71 -11.47
C PRO A 392 17.80 -11.39 -10.07
N PHE A 393 18.91 -12.00 -9.64
CA PHE A 393 19.40 -11.83 -8.27
C PHE A 393 20.93 -11.78 -8.16
N CYS A 394 21.39 -11.16 -7.08
CA CYS A 394 22.71 -11.34 -6.52
C CYS A 394 22.68 -11.17 -4.98
N THR A 395 23.70 -11.58 -4.24
CA THR A 395 23.76 -11.21 -2.82
C THR A 395 24.08 -9.72 -2.64
N VAL A 396 23.86 -9.17 -1.45
CA VAL A 396 24.31 -7.81 -1.12
C VAL A 396 25.82 -7.68 -1.27
N ARG A 397 26.59 -8.71 -0.85
CA ARG A 397 28.04 -8.75 -1.05
C ARG A 397 28.41 -8.72 -2.54
N ASP A 398 27.78 -9.57 -3.34
CA ASP A 398 27.98 -9.61 -4.80
C ASP A 398 27.72 -8.25 -5.46
N PHE A 399 26.66 -7.56 -5.04
CA PHE A 399 26.34 -6.23 -5.55
C PHE A 399 27.42 -5.18 -5.21
N LEU A 400 27.95 -5.24 -3.98
CA LEU A 400 28.98 -4.32 -3.50
C LEU A 400 30.34 -4.59 -4.16
N ASP A 401 30.68 -5.86 -4.36
CA ASP A 401 31.96 -6.33 -4.91
C ASP A 401 31.92 -6.44 -6.45
N LYS A 402 30.73 -6.31 -7.05
CA LYS A 402 30.43 -6.48 -8.48
C LYS A 402 30.84 -7.86 -9.01
N THR A 403 30.56 -8.90 -8.22
CA THR A 403 30.85 -10.31 -8.53
C THR A 403 29.57 -11.07 -8.83
N MET A 404 29.65 -12.08 -9.70
CA MET A 404 28.51 -12.94 -9.96
C MET A 404 28.27 -13.93 -8.80
N PRO A 405 27.01 -14.27 -8.48
CA PRO A 405 26.70 -15.22 -7.42
C PRO A 405 27.32 -16.61 -7.67
N SER A 406 27.88 -17.21 -6.61
CA SER A 406 28.48 -18.55 -6.66
C SER A 406 27.48 -19.70 -6.50
N GLY A 407 26.22 -19.40 -6.15
CA GLY A 407 25.14 -20.36 -5.97
C GLY A 407 23.79 -19.68 -5.85
N ILE A 408 22.71 -20.46 -5.87
CA ILE A 408 21.34 -19.97 -5.71
C ILE A 408 20.91 -20.19 -4.27
N PRO A 409 20.64 -19.12 -3.49
CA PRO A 409 20.18 -19.26 -2.11
C PRO A 409 18.71 -19.69 -2.07
N ASP A 410 18.28 -20.18 -0.91
CA ASP A 410 16.86 -20.31 -0.61
C ASP A 410 16.18 -18.93 -0.67
N SER A 411 14.98 -18.88 -1.22
CA SER A 411 14.19 -17.65 -1.32
C SER A 411 12.71 -17.93 -1.19
N SER A 412 11.96 -16.91 -0.76
CA SER A 412 10.51 -16.95 -0.76
C SER A 412 9.87 -16.76 -2.14
N TYR A 413 10.64 -16.32 -3.14
CA TYR A 413 10.11 -15.98 -4.46
C TYR A 413 9.67 -17.24 -5.24
N PRO A 414 8.40 -17.33 -5.66
CA PRO A 414 7.80 -18.59 -6.10
C PRO A 414 8.29 -19.11 -7.45
N LEU A 415 8.74 -18.22 -8.34
CA LEU A 415 9.16 -18.56 -9.70
C LEU A 415 10.67 -18.86 -9.80
N GLY A 416 11.37 -18.84 -8.67
CA GLY A 416 12.80 -19.10 -8.57
C GLY A 416 13.69 -17.94 -9.03
N LEU A 417 14.99 -18.07 -8.78
CA LEU A 417 15.97 -17.02 -8.98
C LEU A 417 16.94 -17.32 -10.14
N LYS A 418 17.39 -16.29 -10.86
CA LYS A 418 18.41 -16.38 -11.91
C LYS A 418 19.60 -15.45 -11.58
N PRO A 419 20.85 -15.95 -11.45
CA PRO A 419 21.99 -15.08 -11.14
C PRO A 419 22.14 -13.97 -12.19
N ALA A 420 22.28 -12.72 -11.74
CA ALA A 420 22.32 -11.56 -12.63
C ALA A 420 23.13 -10.40 -12.04
N PRO A 421 23.81 -9.60 -12.87
CA PRO A 421 24.57 -8.45 -12.41
C PRO A 421 23.65 -7.24 -12.17
N LEU A 422 22.90 -7.25 -11.06
CA LEU A 422 21.91 -6.20 -10.75
C LEU A 422 22.51 -4.78 -10.74
N TRP A 423 23.80 -4.64 -10.45
CA TRP A 423 24.52 -3.36 -10.51
C TRP A 423 24.68 -2.79 -11.92
N ASN A 424 24.56 -3.62 -12.96
CA ASN A 424 24.54 -3.22 -14.37
C ASN A 424 23.12 -3.13 -14.94
N MET A 425 22.15 -3.85 -14.35
CA MET A 425 20.75 -3.83 -14.81
C MET A 425 20.00 -2.59 -14.33
N LEU A 426 20.36 -2.06 -13.16
CA LEU A 426 19.83 -0.79 -12.68
C LEU A 426 20.52 0.39 -13.37
N PRO A 427 19.85 1.55 -13.52
CA PRO A 427 20.52 2.77 -13.97
C PRO A 427 21.76 3.07 -13.13
N ALA A 428 22.89 3.42 -13.77
CA ALA A 428 24.18 3.54 -13.09
C ALA A 428 24.19 4.50 -11.86
N PRO A 429 23.51 5.67 -11.89
CA PRO A 429 23.40 6.51 -10.70
C PRO A 429 22.63 5.84 -9.55
N VAL A 430 21.57 5.09 -9.88
CA VAL A 430 20.77 4.33 -8.90
C VAL A 430 21.60 3.20 -8.29
N ALA A 431 22.30 2.42 -9.11
CA ALA A 431 23.17 1.34 -8.63
C ALA A 431 24.27 1.87 -7.69
N THR A 432 24.88 3.01 -8.04
CA THR A 432 25.91 3.67 -7.23
C THR A 432 25.37 4.12 -5.87
N ALA A 433 24.21 4.78 -5.87
CA ALA A 433 23.56 5.19 -4.63
C ALA A 433 23.17 4.00 -3.76
N ILE A 434 22.54 2.96 -4.34
CA ILE A 434 22.17 1.73 -3.63
C ILE A 434 23.40 1.06 -3.02
N ALA A 435 24.54 0.99 -3.72
CA ALA A 435 25.77 0.44 -3.16
C ALA A 435 26.23 1.23 -1.90
N ALA A 436 26.15 2.56 -1.92
CA ALA A 436 26.45 3.37 -0.74
C ALA A 436 25.46 3.11 0.41
N GLY A 437 24.16 3.07 0.11
CA GLY A 437 23.12 2.76 1.09
C GLY A 437 23.25 1.37 1.72
N LEU A 438 23.58 0.34 0.92
CA LEU A 438 23.81 -1.01 1.41
C LEU A 438 25.01 -1.11 2.37
N ARG A 439 26.06 -0.31 2.16
CA ARG A 439 27.18 -0.21 3.11
C ARG A 439 26.73 0.40 4.43
N ASP A 440 25.89 1.43 4.42
CA ASP A 440 25.30 2.01 5.63
C ASP A 440 24.40 1.02 6.36
N PHE A 441 23.58 0.28 5.62
CA PHE A 441 22.65 -0.70 6.18
C PHE A 441 23.40 -1.86 6.82
N THR A 442 24.50 -2.31 6.20
CA THR A 442 25.42 -3.33 6.75
C THR A 442 26.08 -2.89 8.05
N ARG A 443 26.39 -1.60 8.21
CA ARG A 443 26.88 -1.04 9.48
C ARG A 443 25.80 -1.00 10.56
N THR A 444 24.55 -0.81 10.15
CA THR A 444 23.40 -0.63 11.06
C THR A 444 22.83 -1.96 11.55
N ILE A 445 22.67 -2.94 10.65
CA ILE A 445 22.16 -4.28 10.95
C ILE A 445 23.26 -5.29 10.66
N LYS A 446 23.80 -5.90 11.72
CA LYS A 446 24.81 -6.96 11.59
C LYS A 446 24.27 -8.12 10.77
N GLY A 447 25.01 -8.53 9.73
CA GLY A 447 24.63 -9.63 8.84
C GLY A 447 23.77 -9.21 7.66
N PHE A 448 23.44 -7.92 7.51
CA PHE A 448 22.65 -7.44 6.38
C PHE A 448 23.32 -7.70 5.02
N GLU A 449 24.65 -7.75 4.99
CA GLU A 449 25.46 -8.08 3.81
C GLU A 449 25.26 -9.50 3.28
N THR A 450 24.64 -10.38 4.07
CA THR A 450 24.29 -11.75 3.67
C THR A 450 22.96 -11.83 2.93
N GLY A 451 22.23 -10.72 2.83
CA GLY A 451 20.93 -10.66 2.18
C GLY A 451 20.99 -10.96 0.68
N THR A 452 19.88 -11.43 0.14
CA THR A 452 19.69 -11.65 -1.30
C THR A 452 18.98 -10.44 -1.89
N LEU A 453 19.59 -9.76 -2.86
CA LEU A 453 18.93 -8.76 -3.69
C LEU A 453 18.29 -9.45 -4.89
N LEU A 454 17.01 -9.20 -5.14
CA LEU A 454 16.29 -9.79 -6.27
C LEU A 454 15.28 -8.84 -6.91
N GLY A 455 15.16 -8.95 -8.23
CA GLY A 455 14.16 -8.30 -9.07
C GLY A 455 14.24 -6.78 -9.12
N LEU A 456 13.42 -6.18 -9.98
CA LEU A 456 13.18 -4.74 -10.02
C LEU A 456 11.99 -4.40 -9.12
N GLU A 457 12.19 -3.51 -8.16
CA GLU A 457 11.09 -2.83 -7.47
C GLU A 457 10.90 -1.45 -8.10
N SER A 458 10.01 -1.35 -9.09
CA SER A 458 9.63 -0.10 -9.76
C SER A 458 8.36 0.54 -9.18
N LYS A 459 7.58 -0.25 -8.43
CA LYS A 459 6.21 0.07 -8.01
C LYS A 459 6.13 0.69 -6.62
N THR A 460 6.89 1.76 -6.40
CA THR A 460 6.93 2.47 -5.10
C THR A 460 5.92 3.61 -5.00
N SER A 461 5.69 4.33 -6.10
CA SER A 461 4.68 5.37 -6.27
C SER A 461 4.60 5.77 -7.75
N SER A 462 3.58 6.52 -8.14
CA SER A 462 3.44 6.97 -9.53
C SER A 462 4.62 7.86 -10.02
N PRO A 463 5.15 7.62 -11.23
CA PRO A 463 6.19 8.45 -11.86
C PRO A 463 5.64 9.77 -12.42
N ILE A 464 4.31 9.90 -12.50
CA ILE A 464 3.61 11.10 -12.95
C ILE A 464 2.54 11.50 -11.94
N GLN A 465 2.14 12.76 -11.96
CA GLN A 465 1.12 13.32 -11.10
C GLN A 465 0.12 14.11 -11.95
N VAL A 466 -1.16 13.85 -11.75
CA VAL A 466 -2.23 14.61 -12.42
C VAL A 466 -2.24 16.04 -11.91
N LEU A 467 -2.51 17.01 -12.78
CA LEU A 467 -2.82 18.37 -12.35
C LEU A 467 -4.31 18.46 -12.03
N ARG A 468 -4.61 18.89 -10.81
CA ARG A 468 -5.98 19.01 -10.33
C ARG A 468 -6.20 20.34 -9.60
N GLU A 469 -7.43 20.81 -9.67
CA GLU A 469 -7.94 21.94 -8.92
C GLU A 469 -7.94 21.66 -7.40
N PRO A 470 -8.06 22.69 -6.54
CA PRO A 470 -8.15 22.49 -5.08
C PRO A 470 -9.29 21.56 -4.64
N ASP A 471 -10.38 21.51 -5.42
CA ASP A 471 -11.53 20.60 -5.22
C ASP A 471 -11.30 19.19 -5.81
N GLY A 472 -10.10 18.91 -6.34
CA GLY A 472 -9.69 17.60 -6.82
C GLY A 472 -10.10 17.26 -8.26
N ARG A 473 -10.81 18.16 -8.97
CA ARG A 473 -11.10 17.96 -10.39
C ARG A 473 -9.84 18.05 -11.24
N CYS A 474 -9.77 17.25 -12.29
CA CYS A 474 -8.76 17.43 -13.32
C CYS A 474 -8.87 18.84 -13.91
N THR A 475 -7.75 19.57 -14.00
CA THR A 475 -7.75 20.91 -14.58
C THR A 475 -8.31 20.89 -16.00
N GLY A 476 -9.24 21.80 -16.30
CA GLY A 476 -9.95 21.84 -17.57
C GLY A 476 -11.16 20.90 -17.68
N PHE A 477 -11.51 20.16 -16.61
CA PHE A 477 -12.68 19.29 -16.57
C PHE A 477 -13.64 19.62 -15.43
N ASP A 478 -14.94 19.56 -15.71
CA ASP A 478 -15.98 19.88 -14.73
C ASP A 478 -16.41 18.73 -13.84
N ASN A 479 -16.26 17.49 -14.32
CA ASN A 479 -16.81 16.31 -13.67
C ASN A 479 -15.87 15.09 -13.67
N LEU A 480 -14.59 15.30 -13.96
CA LEU A 480 -13.56 14.25 -13.98
C LEU A 480 -12.60 14.41 -12.80
N TYR A 481 -12.37 13.32 -12.09
CA TYR A 481 -11.49 13.24 -10.93
C TYR A 481 -10.52 12.08 -11.10
N VAL A 482 -9.22 12.30 -10.89
CA VAL A 482 -8.22 11.22 -10.82
C VAL A 482 -7.69 11.14 -9.39
N VAL A 483 -7.82 9.97 -8.76
CA VAL A 483 -7.61 9.80 -7.31
C VAL A 483 -6.71 8.61 -6.98
N GLY A 484 -6.25 8.58 -5.73
CA GLY A 484 -5.48 7.47 -5.18
C GLY A 484 -4.00 7.54 -5.56
N GLU A 485 -3.31 6.40 -5.55
CA GLU A 485 -1.87 6.40 -5.83
C GLU A 485 -1.56 6.75 -7.30
N GLY A 486 -2.48 6.42 -8.20
CA GLY A 486 -2.37 6.77 -9.61
C GLY A 486 -2.50 8.27 -9.89
N SER A 487 -3.14 9.04 -9.02
CA SER A 487 -3.14 10.50 -9.17
C SER A 487 -1.78 11.13 -8.85
N GLY A 488 -0.90 10.42 -8.15
CA GLY A 488 0.33 10.95 -7.59
C GLY A 488 0.16 11.75 -6.29
N TYR A 489 -1.04 11.79 -5.69
CA TYR A 489 -1.31 12.47 -4.40
C TYR A 489 -1.39 11.53 -3.18
N ALA A 490 -1.30 10.22 -3.40
CA ALA A 490 -1.27 9.20 -2.34
C ALA A 490 -0.13 8.20 -2.56
N GLY A 491 0.18 7.39 -1.55
CA GLY A 491 1.28 6.41 -1.60
C GLY A 491 1.10 5.23 -0.64
N GLY A 492 -0.15 4.79 -0.46
CA GLY A 492 -0.49 3.68 0.42
C GLY A 492 -1.98 3.64 0.77
N ILE A 493 -2.43 2.50 1.30
CA ILE A 493 -3.85 2.13 1.48
C ILE A 493 -4.68 3.26 2.11
N ILE A 494 -4.27 3.76 3.28
CA ILE A 494 -5.01 4.82 4.00
C ILE A 494 -5.01 6.13 3.21
N SER A 495 -3.87 6.56 2.68
CA SER A 495 -3.81 7.80 1.91
C SER A 495 -4.62 7.75 0.62
N SER A 496 -4.64 6.60 -0.06
CA SER A 496 -5.39 6.42 -1.31
C SER A 496 -6.89 6.41 -1.04
N GLY A 497 -7.36 5.67 -0.03
CA GLY A 497 -8.77 5.71 0.36
C GLY A 497 -9.20 7.10 0.83
N SER A 498 -8.35 7.81 1.58
CA SER A 498 -8.63 9.19 2.01
C SER A 498 -8.75 10.15 0.82
N ASP A 499 -7.91 10.01 -0.20
CA ASP A 499 -8.00 10.82 -1.43
C ASP A 499 -9.32 10.54 -2.19
N GLY A 500 -9.75 9.27 -2.26
CA GLY A 500 -11.04 8.88 -2.81
C GLY A 500 -12.24 9.45 -2.03
N ILE A 501 -12.20 9.37 -0.69
CA ILE A 501 -13.24 9.96 0.19
C ILE A 501 -13.33 11.46 -0.04
N ARG A 502 -12.20 12.17 -0.12
CA ARG A 502 -12.20 13.62 -0.33
C ARG A 502 -12.78 14.02 -1.68
N ALA A 503 -12.41 13.32 -2.75
CA ALA A 503 -13.00 13.55 -4.06
C ALA A 503 -14.52 13.33 -4.03
N ALA A 504 -14.98 12.27 -3.36
CA ALA A 504 -16.41 12.05 -3.15
C ALA A 504 -17.06 13.21 -2.38
N MET A 505 -16.48 13.66 -1.27
CA MET A 505 -17.01 14.80 -0.50
C MET A 505 -17.06 16.10 -1.32
N HIS A 506 -16.08 16.35 -2.19
CA HIS A 506 -16.10 17.51 -3.08
C HIS A 506 -17.17 17.40 -4.19
N ILE A 507 -17.43 16.19 -4.69
CA ILE A 507 -18.57 15.94 -5.60
C ILE A 507 -19.89 16.26 -4.87
N LEU A 508 -20.05 15.81 -3.63
CA LEU A 508 -21.27 16.06 -2.85
C LEU A 508 -21.50 17.54 -2.57
N ALA A 509 -20.45 18.33 -2.35
CA ALA A 509 -20.56 19.78 -2.17
C ALA A 509 -21.07 20.54 -3.40
N ARG A 510 -21.17 19.87 -4.55
CA ARG A 510 -21.67 20.42 -5.82
C ARG A 510 -23.07 19.91 -6.20
N CYS A 511 -23.66 19.03 -5.39
CA CYS A 511 -24.94 18.39 -5.67
C CYS A 511 -26.12 19.14 -5.07
#